data_AF-A0AAQ1SVP1-F1
#
_entry.id   AF-A0AAQ1SVP1-F1
#
_cell.length_a   1.000
_cell.length_b   1.000
_cell.length_c   1.000
_cell.angle_alpha   90.00
_cell.angle_beta   90.00
_cell.angle_gamma   90.00
#
_symmetry.space_group_name_H-M   'P 1'
#
loop_
_entity.id
_entity.type
_entity.pdbx_description
1 polymer ?
#
loop_
_entity_poly.entity_id
_entity_poly.type
_entity_poly.pdbx_seq_one_letter_code
_entity_poly.pdbx_strand_id
1 'polypeptide(L)'
;MKRICSIYKSPRKNEMYLYVLKADGLDRVPEGLLPFFGTPKHAFDLVLTPERKLAREDIAKVLENLDNQGYHLQMPPPEDDYIEHLPEELLRRNDPA
;
A
#
# COMPACT_ATOMS: atom_id res chain seq x y z
N MET A 1 -18.99 -9.66 11.23
CA MET A 1 -18.74 -8.50 12.11
C MET A 1 -18.39 -7.30 11.24
N LYS A 2 -18.83 -6.08 11.57
CA LYS A 2 -18.49 -4.85 10.83
C LYS A 2 -17.42 -4.07 11.60
N ARG A 3 -16.41 -3.52 10.93
CA ARG A 3 -15.34 -2.72 11.55
C ARG A 3 -15.23 -1.36 10.87
N ILE A 4 -15.16 -0.29 11.64
CA ILE A 4 -14.87 1.05 11.11
C ILE A 4 -13.37 1.23 11.10
N CYS A 5 -12.79 1.42 9.92
CA CYS A 5 -11.36 1.57 9.74
C CYS A 5 -11.04 2.95 9.20
N SER A 6 -9.91 3.50 9.64
CA SER A 6 -9.33 4.70 9.05
C SER A 6 -8.18 4.28 8.14
N ILE A 7 -8.16 4.84 6.93
CA ILE A 7 -7.13 4.56 5.93
C ILE A 7 -6.22 5.78 5.83
N TYR A 8 -4.93 5.56 6.01
CA TYR A 8 -3.90 6.57 5.84
C TYR A 8 -3.10 6.26 4.59
N LYS A 9 -2.74 7.31 3.84
CA LYS A 9 -1.84 7.21 2.69
C LYS A 9 -0.43 7.65 3.07
N SER A 10 0.55 6.98 2.49
CA SER A 10 1.94 7.41 2.57
C SER A 10 2.17 8.62 1.66
N PRO A 11 2.90 9.65 2.11
CA PRO A 11 3.44 10.68 1.22
C PRO A 11 4.73 10.25 0.52
N ARG A 12 5.33 9.11 0.90
CA ARG A 12 6.62 8.62 0.37
C ARG A 12 6.46 7.81 -0.91
N LYS A 13 5.43 6.97 -0.97
CA LYS A 13 5.13 6.15 -2.13
C LYS A 13 3.64 6.25 -2.47
N ASN A 14 3.36 6.49 -3.75
CA ASN A 14 1.99 6.47 -4.24
C ASN A 14 1.40 5.08 -4.02
N GLU A 15 0.12 5.05 -3.69
CA GLU A 15 -0.66 3.82 -3.54
C GLU A 15 -0.23 2.86 -2.41
N MET A 16 0.63 3.33 -1.50
CA MET A 16 0.91 2.70 -0.22
C MET A 16 -0.07 3.19 0.84
N TYR A 17 -0.75 2.26 1.52
CA TYR A 17 -1.78 2.59 2.50
C TYR A 17 -1.64 1.80 3.80
N LEU A 18 -2.08 2.42 4.89
CA LEU A 18 -2.17 1.82 6.20
C LEU A 18 -3.61 1.81 6.66
N TYR A 19 -4.10 0.63 7.01
CA TYR A 19 -5.44 0.40 7.54
C TYR A 19 -5.32 0.16 9.03
N VAL A 20 -6.14 0.86 9.81
CA VAL A 20 -6.22 0.71 11.27
C VAL A 20 -7.67 0.78 11.73
N LEU A 21 -7.98 0.19 12.88
CA LEU A 21 -9.28 0.41 13.50
C LEU A 21 -9.42 1.88 13.88
N LYS A 22 -10.56 2.49 13.58
CA LYS A 22 -10.79 3.91 13.87
C LYS A 22 -10.69 4.23 15.37
N ALA A 23 -11.03 3.26 16.22
CA ALA A 23 -10.93 3.39 17.67
C ALA A 23 -9.48 3.41 18.17
N ASP A 24 -8.58 2.66 17.52
CA ASP A 24 -7.18 2.52 17.92
C ASP A 24 -6.29 3.59 17.26
N GLY A 25 -6.73 4.18 16.15
CA GLY A 25 -5.91 5.13 15.40
C GLY A 25 -4.57 4.52 15.00
N LEU A 26 -3.46 5.22 15.23
CA LEU A 26 -2.12 4.74 14.90
C LEU A 26 -1.42 4.06 16.09
N ASP A 27 -2.08 3.89 17.23
CA ASP A 27 -1.44 3.48 18.49
C ASP A 27 -0.86 2.07 18.43
N ARG A 28 -1.43 1.20 17.60
CA ARG A 28 -0.98 -0.19 17.39
C ARG A 28 0.02 -0.35 16.24
N VAL A 29 0.42 0.74 15.59
CA VAL A 29 1.35 0.72 14.47
C VAL A 29 2.78 0.73 15.01
N PRO A 30 3.64 -0.24 14.65
CA PRO A 30 5.02 -0.27 15.11
C PRO A 30 5.79 0.99 14.69
N GLU A 31 6.54 1.58 15.62
CA GLU A 31 7.33 2.79 15.35
C GLU A 31 8.33 2.58 14.20
N GLY A 32 8.88 1.37 14.06
CA GLY A 32 9.80 1.00 12.98
C GLY A 32 9.19 1.07 11.57
N LEU A 33 7.86 1.09 11.44
CA LEU A 33 7.18 1.19 10.14
C LEU A 33 7.09 2.65 9.65
N LEU A 34 6.93 3.60 10.57
CA LEU A 34 6.69 5.01 10.25
C LEU A 34 7.82 5.68 9.45
N PRO A 35 9.12 5.38 9.65
CA PRO A 35 10.19 5.92 8.81
C PRO A 35 10.04 5.60 7.33
N PHE A 36 9.62 4.37 7.01
CA PHE A 36 9.41 3.92 5.63
C PHE A 36 8.10 4.44 5.06
N PHE A 37 7.05 4.49 5.89
CA PHE A 37 5.74 4.99 5.49
C PHE A 37 5.71 6.53 5.37
N GLY A 38 6.59 7.25 6.08
CA GLY A 38 6.49 8.69 6.29
C GLY A 38 5.34 9.06 7.23
N THR A 39 5.11 10.37 7.41
CA THR A 39 4.00 10.87 8.23
C THR A 39 2.66 10.45 7.61
N PRO A 40 1.87 9.58 8.25
CA PRO A 40 0.61 9.10 7.68
C PRO A 40 -0.37 10.26 7.46
N LYS A 41 -0.95 10.35 6.26
CA LYS A 41 -1.99 11.34 5.96
C LYS A 41 -3.33 10.62 5.88
N HIS A 42 -4.30 11.01 6.72
CA HIS A 42 -5.64 10.44 6.66
C HIS A 42 -6.23 10.65 5.25
N ALA A 43 -6.74 9.57 4.67
CA ALA A 43 -7.33 9.58 3.34
C ALA A 43 -8.86 9.55 3.44
N PHE A 44 -9.41 8.53 4.10
CA PHE A 44 -10.85 8.37 4.35
C PHE A 44 -11.10 7.27 5.37
N ASP A 45 -12.33 7.22 5.89
CA ASP A 45 -12.81 6.12 6.71
C ASP A 45 -13.66 5.15 5.88
N LEU A 46 -13.63 3.88 6.26
CA LEU A 46 -14.34 2.81 5.57
C LEU A 46 -14.91 1.79 6.55
N VAL A 47 -16.15 1.35 6.30
CA VAL A 47 -16.71 0.19 6.98
C VAL A 47 -16.28 -1.07 6.24
N LEU A 48 -15.50 -1.92 6.91
CA LEU A 48 -15.10 -3.23 6.44
C LEU A 48 -16.10 -4.30 6.89
N THR A 49 -16.53 -5.12 5.93
CA THR A 49 -17.31 -6.33 6.14
C THR A 49 -16.67 -7.47 5.35
N PRO A 50 -16.84 -8.75 5.73
CA PRO A 50 -16.25 -9.88 5.00
C PRO A 50 -16.66 -9.95 3.52
N GLU A 51 -17.82 -9.41 3.16
CA GLU A 51 -18.36 -9.40 1.80
C GLU A 51 -17.84 -8.21 0.96
N ARG A 52 -17.13 -7.27 1.58
CA ARG A 52 -16.66 -6.07 0.89
C ARG A 52 -15.48 -6.40 -0.01
N LYS A 53 -15.61 -6.11 -1.31
CA LYS A 53 -14.50 -6.18 -2.25
C LYS A 53 -13.61 -4.93 -2.14
N LEU A 54 -12.32 -5.15 -1.91
CA LEU A 54 -11.29 -4.11 -2.01
C LEU A 54 -10.62 -4.18 -3.38
N ALA A 55 -10.06 -3.06 -3.84
CA ALA A 55 -9.47 -2.99 -5.17
C ALA A 55 -8.11 -3.73 -5.26
N ARG A 56 -7.35 -3.75 -4.16
CA ARG A 56 -5.95 -4.23 -4.17
C ARG A 56 -5.61 -5.27 -3.11
N GLU A 57 -6.41 -5.38 -2.06
CA GLU A 57 -6.12 -6.27 -0.93
C GLU A 57 -7.23 -7.31 -0.75
N ASP A 58 -6.87 -8.42 -0.12
CA ASP A 58 -7.83 -9.43 0.31
C ASP A 58 -8.49 -8.96 1.62
N ILE A 59 -9.82 -8.83 1.60
CA ILE A 59 -10.59 -8.39 2.76
C ILE A 59 -10.41 -9.31 3.98
N ALA A 60 -10.32 -10.63 3.79
CA ALA A 60 -10.12 -11.57 4.88
C ALA A 60 -8.76 -11.33 5.56
N LYS A 61 -7.70 -11.11 4.77
CA LYS A 61 -6.35 -10.80 5.26
C LYS A 61 -6.29 -9.45 5.98
N VAL A 62 -6.98 -8.43 5.46
CA VAL A 62 -7.07 -7.12 6.13
C VAL A 62 -7.75 -7.29 7.48
N LEU A 63 -8.87 -8.01 7.53
CA LEU A 63 -9.62 -8.22 8.76
C LEU A 63 -8.81 -9.01 9.80
N GLU A 64 -8.13 -10.09 9.38
CA GLU A 64 -7.26 -10.89 10.25
C GLU A 64 -6.11 -10.04 10.84
N ASN A 65 -5.43 -9.25 10.02
CA ASN A 65 -4.35 -8.38 10.47
C ASN A 65 -4.85 -7.32 11.48
N LEU A 66 -6.01 -6.71 11.21
CA LEU A 66 -6.60 -5.74 12.14
C LEU A 66 -6.93 -6.37 13.49
N ASP A 67 -7.44 -7.60 13.52
CA ASP A 67 -7.76 -8.28 14.78
C ASP A 67 -6.48 -8.66 15.55
N ASN A 68 -5.50 -9.25 14.85
CA ASN A 68 -4.33 -9.84 15.49
C ASN A 68 -3.26 -8.80 15.88
N GLN A 69 -2.91 -7.90 14.97
CA GLN A 69 -1.81 -6.93 15.17
C GLN A 69 -2.28 -5.47 15.24
N GLY A 70 -3.50 -5.16 14.80
CA GLY A 70 -4.10 -3.82 14.92
C GLY A 70 -3.89 -2.91 13.71
N TYR A 71 -3.15 -3.37 12.71
CA TYR A 71 -2.94 -2.63 11.46
C TYR A 71 -2.78 -3.58 10.27
N HIS A 72 -2.99 -3.07 9.06
CA HIS A 72 -2.63 -3.74 7.82
C HIS A 72 -1.93 -2.74 6.88
N LEU A 73 -0.77 -3.13 6.37
CA LEU A 73 0.00 -2.34 5.40
C LEU A 73 -0.22 -2.88 3.99
N GLN A 74 -0.86 -2.07 3.14
CA GLN A 74 -0.90 -2.30 1.70
C GLN A 74 0.34 -1.68 1.06
N MET A 75 1.15 -2.51 0.43
CA MET A 75 2.28 -2.06 -0.36
C MET A 75 1.82 -1.56 -1.74
N PRO A 76 2.53 -0.58 -2.34
CA PRO A 76 2.32 -0.27 -3.74
C PRO A 76 2.67 -1.49 -4.60
N PRO A 77 2.06 -1.63 -5.79
CA PRO A 77 2.49 -2.65 -6.74
C PRO A 77 3.97 -2.47 -7.03
N PRO A 78 4.70 -3.55 -7.35
CA PRO A 78 6.03 -3.40 -7.91
C PRO A 78 5.95 -2.48 -9.12
N GLU A 79 6.88 -1.54 -9.23
CA GLU A 79 7.06 -0.82 -10.49
C GLU A 79 7.41 -1.91 -11.50
N ASP A 80 6.56 -2.10 -12.53
CA ASP A 80 7.01 -2.78 -13.73
C ASP A 80 8.20 -1.94 -14.23
N ASP A 81 9.42 -2.46 -14.04
CA ASP A 81 10.60 -2.00 -14.73
C ASP A 81 10.25 -2.08 -16.23
N TYR A 82 9.70 -1.01 -16.78
CA TYR A 82 9.72 -0.75 -18.21
C TYR A 82 11.19 -0.58 -18.56
N ILE A 83 11.90 -1.71 -18.66
CA ILE A 83 13.04 -1.79 -19.56
C ILE A 83 12.40 -1.51 -20.92
N GLU A 84 12.44 -0.25 -21.34
CA GLU A 84 12.31 0.06 -22.75
C GLU A 84 13.40 -0.77 -23.44
N HIS A 85 13.02 -1.93 -23.97
CA HIS A 85 13.84 -2.65 -24.91
C HIS A 85 14.01 -1.72 -26.10
N LEU A 86 15.04 -0.89 -26.05
CA LEU A 86 15.44 -0.08 -27.19
C LEU A 86 15.66 -1.09 -28.33
N PRO A 87 14.94 -1.00 -29.46
CA PRO A 87 15.12 -1.94 -30.54
C PRO A 87 16.61 -1.98 -30.92
N GLU A 88 17.14 -3.18 -31.17
CA GLU A 88 18.59 -3.37 -31.42
C GLU A 88 19.14 -2.45 -32.51
N GLU A 89 18.30 -2.00 -33.45
CA GLU A 89 18.65 -1.06 -34.51
C GLU A 89 19.18 0.29 -33.99
N LEU A 90 18.75 0.75 -32.81
CA LEU A 90 19.23 1.99 -32.20
C LEU A 90 20.57 1.81 -31.46
N LEU A 91 20.94 0.58 -31.10
CA LEU A 91 22.24 0.27 -30.49
C LEU A 91 23.37 0.22 -31.53
N ARG A 92 23.07 -0.15 -32.78
CA ARG A 92 24.05 -0.33 -33.87
C ARG A 92 24.41 0.94 -34.64
N ARG A 93 23.79 2.09 -34.33
CA ARG A 93 24.01 3.34 -35.09
C ARG A 93 25.33 4.04 -34.75
N ASN A 94 26.05 3.59 -33.73
CA ASN A 94 27.29 4.21 -33.26
C ASN A 94 28.55 3.38 -33.51
N ASP A 95 28.54 2.42 -34.44
CA ASP A 95 29.79 1.79 -34.90
C ASP A 95 30.47 2.71 -35.93
N PRO A 96 31.55 3.43 -35.59
CA PRO A 96 32.37 4.07 -36.62
C PRO A 96 33.04 2.97 -37.45
N ALA A 97 32.86 3.06 -38.77
CA ALA A 97 33.52 2.22 -39.76
C ALA A 97 35.05 2.28 -39.69
#